data_AF-A0A1V5BH88-F1
#
_entry.id   AF-A0A1V5BH88-F1
#
_cell.length_a   1.000
_cell.length_b   1.000
_cell.length_c   1.000
_cell.angle_alpha   90.00
_cell.angle_beta   90.00
_cell.angle_gamma   90.00
#
_symmetry.space_group_name_H-M   'P 1'
#
loop_
_entity.id
_entity.type
_entity.pdbx_description
1 polymer ?
#
loop_
_entity_poly.entity_id
_entity_poly.type
_entity_poly.pdbx_seq_one_letter_code
_entity_poly.pdbx_strand_id
1 'polypeptide(L)'
;MPVSAAGQFGPDPDLPPALLRILSLAGESGVALRAGAECILKTLLAGRINGRAPDRAWSSSTLTTTGFPVEIGWSSTAGELRYTVEPGGPDTAPQRRLALAAELLARLKHPVDQQALQALGHFQENGPLRYGAWVGVRHRGAATSFKLYSEVSSSRRFLENYLPPGGEGITRWPLTSCRLDLVGLETGTGRLEFYYKTAGLSPRGLKEVMRPLGLESQTDVLIHAIEALHGRPAYKRLPGNRQGFSYCLPASGKPLFTFCLFAADLFSSDAEIRRRLLALGREKHWDTGFYDSITAPLEHSGHRTTHGMFGITQGESGEPACNVGFPPPPDRG
;
A
#
# COMPACT_ATOMS: atom_id res chain seq x y z
N MET A 1 26.27 -11.99 41.47
CA MET A 1 25.87 -10.57 41.42
C MET A 1 24.72 -10.45 40.42
N PRO A 2 23.47 -10.13 40.85
CA PRO A 2 22.38 -9.95 39.91
C PRO A 2 22.43 -8.52 39.34
N VAL A 3 22.46 -8.40 38.02
CA VAL A 3 22.31 -7.13 37.32
C VAL A 3 20.83 -6.78 37.33
N SER A 4 20.41 -6.05 38.37
CA SER A 4 19.15 -5.32 38.38
C SER A 4 19.39 -3.96 37.76
N ALA A 5 18.96 -3.79 36.51
CA ALA A 5 18.83 -2.49 35.88
C ALA A 5 17.44 -2.42 35.24
N ALA A 6 16.41 -2.30 36.09
CA ALA A 6 15.17 -1.67 35.69
C ALA A 6 15.49 -0.18 35.46
N GLY A 7 15.96 0.12 34.24
CA GLY A 7 16.09 1.50 33.79
C GLY A 7 14.72 2.16 33.88
N GLN A 8 14.65 3.29 34.57
CA GLN A 8 13.52 4.20 34.49
C GLN A 8 13.36 4.59 33.03
N PHE A 9 12.40 3.98 32.34
CA PHE A 9 11.96 4.43 31.03
C PHE A 9 11.35 5.81 31.24
N GLY A 10 11.90 6.83 30.57
CA GLY A 10 11.23 8.13 30.42
C GLY A 10 9.83 7.96 29.80
N PRO A 11 9.03 9.04 29.65
CA PRO A 11 7.72 8.94 29.00
C PRO A 11 7.87 8.15 27.70
N ASP A 12 7.08 7.09 27.56
CA ASP A 12 7.08 6.19 26.40
C ASP A 12 7.03 7.07 25.14
N PRO A 13 8.08 7.07 24.29
CA PRO A 13 8.15 8.00 23.19
C PRO A 13 6.92 7.83 22.28
N ASP A 14 6.10 8.87 22.23
CA ASP A 14 4.77 8.80 21.63
C ASP A 14 4.82 8.83 20.09
N LEU A 15 3.76 8.29 19.49
CA LEU A 15 3.53 8.44 18.05
C LEU A 15 3.34 9.92 17.69
N PRO A 16 3.74 10.35 16.48
CA PRO A 16 3.45 11.69 16.00
C PRO A 16 1.97 12.08 16.14
N PRO A 17 1.65 13.35 16.48
CA PRO A 17 0.27 13.81 16.68
C PRO A 17 -0.67 13.46 15.53
N ALA A 18 -0.22 13.57 14.28
CA ALA A 18 -1.00 13.22 13.10
C ALA A 18 -1.46 11.74 13.09
N LEU A 19 -0.64 10.80 13.58
CA LEU A 19 -1.03 9.40 13.72
C LEU A 19 -2.02 9.20 14.86
N LEU A 20 -1.81 9.86 16.00
CA LEU A 20 -2.74 9.81 17.13
C LEU A 20 -4.13 10.35 16.74
N ARG A 21 -4.18 11.42 15.93
CA ARG A 21 -5.43 11.94 15.36
C ARG A 21 -6.15 10.90 14.50
N ILE A 22 -5.43 10.24 13.58
CA ILE A 22 -6.02 9.19 12.73
C ILE A 22 -6.56 8.03 13.56
N LEU A 23 -5.82 7.59 14.57
CA LEU A 23 -6.26 6.53 15.48
C LEU A 23 -7.48 6.95 16.29
N SER A 24 -7.59 8.23 16.67
CA SER A 24 -8.78 8.76 17.32
C SER A 24 -9.99 8.72 16.40
N LEU A 25 -9.85 9.18 15.16
CA LEU A 25 -10.92 9.17 14.15
C LEU A 25 -11.36 7.75 13.78
N ALA A 26 -10.42 6.81 13.67
CA ALA A 26 -10.75 5.40 13.45
C ALA A 26 -11.43 4.77 14.69
N GLY A 27 -11.07 5.25 15.89
CA GLY A 27 -11.56 4.79 17.18
C GLY A 27 -12.97 5.24 17.53
N GLU A 28 -13.58 6.18 16.80
CA GLU A 28 -15.01 6.49 16.90
C GLU A 28 -15.88 5.26 16.59
N SER A 29 -15.30 4.27 15.88
CA SER A 29 -15.87 2.94 15.64
C SER A 29 -15.62 1.92 16.78
N GLY A 30 -14.83 2.26 17.81
CA GLY A 30 -14.60 1.44 19.01
C GLY A 30 -13.24 1.65 19.70
N VAL A 31 -13.24 1.83 21.03
CA VAL A 31 -12.02 2.04 21.87
C VAL A 31 -10.98 0.92 21.71
N ALA A 32 -11.41 -0.33 21.59
CA ALA A 32 -10.53 -1.48 21.44
C ALA A 32 -9.73 -1.44 20.12
N LEU A 33 -10.34 -0.94 19.04
CA LEU A 33 -9.67 -0.79 17.74
C LEU A 33 -8.52 0.21 17.84
N ARG A 34 -8.75 1.37 18.48
CA ARG A 34 -7.73 2.39 18.70
C ARG A 34 -6.52 1.82 19.45
N ALA A 35 -6.75 1.21 20.62
CA ALA A 35 -5.67 0.67 21.45
C ALA A 35 -4.87 -0.43 20.73
N GLY A 36 -5.55 -1.32 20.00
CA GLY A 36 -4.91 -2.35 19.20
C GLY A 36 -4.06 -1.79 18.05
N ALA A 37 -4.61 -0.85 17.28
CA ALA A 37 -3.89 -0.20 16.18
C ALA A 37 -2.69 0.62 16.67
N GLU A 38 -2.82 1.32 17.80
CA GLU A 38 -1.71 2.04 18.44
C GLU A 38 -0.57 1.10 18.84
N CYS A 39 -0.91 -0.01 19.51
CA CYS A 39 0.07 -1.03 19.92
C CYS A 39 0.82 -1.62 18.70
N ILE A 40 0.09 -1.91 17.62
CA ILE A 40 0.67 -2.42 16.38
C ILE A 40 1.60 -1.38 15.74
N LEU A 41 1.17 -0.12 15.64
CA LEU A 41 2.00 0.96 15.10
C LEU A 41 3.27 1.17 15.91
N LYS A 42 3.18 1.25 17.25
CA LYS A 42 4.34 1.36 18.14
C LYS A 42 5.31 0.20 17.93
N THR A 43 4.79 -1.02 17.76
CA THR A 43 5.62 -2.20 17.46
C THR A 43 6.32 -2.07 16.11
N LEU A 44 5.59 -1.75 15.04
CA LEU A 44 6.15 -1.66 13.69
C LEU A 44 7.13 -0.49 13.51
N LEU A 45 6.92 0.60 14.26
CA LEU A 45 7.72 1.83 14.22
C LEU A 45 8.78 1.90 15.33
N ALA A 46 8.98 0.83 16.12
CA ALA A 46 9.86 0.83 17.28
C ALA A 46 11.30 1.31 16.97
N GLY A 47 11.83 1.01 15.78
CA GLY A 47 13.16 1.46 15.35
C GLY A 47 13.24 2.97 15.03
N ARG A 48 12.13 3.63 14.73
CA ARG A 48 12.04 5.09 14.53
C ARG A 48 11.81 5.80 15.86
N ILE A 49 10.90 5.26 16.65
CA ILE A 49 10.54 5.75 17.98
C ILE A 49 11.75 5.73 18.93
N ASN A 50 12.50 4.63 18.96
CA ASN A 50 13.64 4.43 19.86
C ASN A 50 15.00 4.62 19.16
N GLY A 51 15.00 5.16 17.93
CA GLY A 51 16.18 5.28 17.09
C GLY A 51 17.13 6.39 17.51
N ARG A 52 18.36 6.38 16.96
CA ARG A 52 19.40 7.39 17.25
C ARG A 52 19.30 8.66 16.39
N ALA A 53 18.34 8.72 15.46
CA ALA A 53 18.21 9.80 14.48
C ALA A 53 16.78 10.41 14.52
N PRO A 54 16.39 11.04 15.64
CA PRO A 54 15.02 11.53 15.86
C PRO A 54 14.62 12.65 14.87
N ASP A 55 15.60 13.44 14.41
CA ASP A 55 15.46 14.54 13.45
C ASP A 55 14.92 14.11 12.09
N ARG A 56 15.26 12.90 11.66
CA ARG A 56 14.87 12.32 10.36
C ARG A 56 13.99 11.08 10.49
N ALA A 57 13.63 10.69 11.71
CA ALA A 57 12.80 9.52 12.00
C ALA A 57 11.43 9.53 11.29
N TRP A 58 10.95 10.72 10.87
CA TRP A 58 9.61 10.89 10.30
C TRP A 58 9.60 11.49 8.88
N SER A 59 10.78 11.69 8.28
CA SER A 59 10.94 12.37 6.97
C SER A 59 11.90 11.68 6.01
N SER A 60 12.46 10.52 6.38
CA SER A 60 13.48 9.81 5.61
C SER A 60 12.96 8.60 4.81
N SER A 61 11.68 8.24 4.96
CA SER A 61 11.12 7.05 4.30
C SER A 61 10.99 7.28 2.80
N THR A 62 10.95 6.18 2.05
CA THR A 62 10.61 6.23 0.62
C THR A 62 9.18 5.79 0.32
N LEU A 63 8.44 5.40 1.36
CA LEU A 63 7.06 4.91 1.28
C LEU A 63 6.10 5.98 0.77
N THR A 64 6.20 7.20 1.31
CA THR A 64 5.33 8.32 0.94
C THR A 64 6.10 9.43 0.24
N THR A 65 5.37 10.33 -0.44
CA THR A 65 5.95 11.48 -1.15
C THR A 65 6.56 12.52 -0.22
N THR A 66 6.18 12.55 1.06
CA THR A 66 6.68 13.47 2.09
C THR A 66 7.83 12.89 2.91
N GLY A 67 8.19 11.63 2.67
CA GLY A 67 9.18 10.91 3.48
C GLY A 67 8.63 10.34 4.79
N PHE A 68 7.33 10.43 5.03
CA PHE A 68 6.68 9.85 6.21
C PHE A 68 6.65 8.31 6.12
N PRO A 69 6.95 7.59 7.21
CA PRO A 69 7.10 6.13 7.21
C PRO A 69 5.79 5.34 7.32
N VAL A 70 4.65 6.04 7.26
CA VAL A 70 3.32 5.44 7.28
C VAL A 70 2.50 6.01 6.13
N GLU A 71 1.89 5.14 5.34
CA GLU A 71 0.90 5.51 4.34
C GLU A 71 -0.47 5.03 4.80
N ILE A 72 -1.44 5.93 4.95
CA ILE A 72 -2.84 5.59 5.20
C ILE A 72 -3.48 5.25 3.87
N GLY A 73 -4.27 4.17 3.84
CA GLY A 73 -5.06 3.81 2.67
C GLY A 73 -6.54 4.07 2.91
N TRP A 74 -7.23 4.49 1.86
CA TRP A 74 -8.69 4.42 1.78
C TRP A 74 -9.10 3.54 0.61
N SER A 75 -10.28 2.92 0.70
CA SER A 75 -10.90 2.12 -0.35
C SER A 75 -12.38 2.41 -0.45
N SER A 76 -12.92 2.51 -1.66
CA SER A 76 -14.34 2.78 -1.89
C SER A 76 -15.27 1.64 -1.47
N THR A 77 -14.73 0.44 -1.28
CA THR A 77 -15.52 -0.77 -0.94
C THR A 77 -15.32 -1.22 0.49
N ALA A 78 -14.53 -0.51 1.30
CA ALA A 78 -14.23 -0.93 2.66
C ALA A 78 -14.12 0.26 3.63
N GLY A 79 -14.97 0.26 4.66
CA GLY A 79 -14.87 1.13 5.84
C GLY A 79 -13.87 0.60 6.86
N GLU A 80 -12.66 0.23 6.43
CA GLU A 80 -11.60 -0.33 7.29
C GLU A 80 -10.44 0.65 7.49
N LEU A 81 -9.87 0.68 8.70
CA LEU A 81 -8.59 1.36 8.90
C LEU A 81 -7.50 0.50 8.25
N ARG A 82 -6.80 1.07 7.27
CA ARG A 82 -5.66 0.41 6.63
C ARG A 82 -4.48 1.35 6.52
N TYR A 83 -3.30 0.81 6.72
CA TYR A 83 -2.06 1.57 6.58
C TYR A 83 -0.89 0.65 6.21
N THR A 84 0.14 1.23 5.60
CA THR A 84 1.40 0.57 5.30
C THR A 84 2.51 1.25 6.10
N VAL A 85 3.44 0.47 6.65
CA VAL A 85 4.57 0.97 7.46
C VAL A 85 5.89 0.55 6.82
N GLU A 86 6.86 1.46 6.80
CA GLU A 86 8.26 1.12 6.54
C GLU A 86 8.96 0.71 7.85
N PRO A 87 9.29 -0.58 8.05
CA PRO A 87 9.86 -1.08 9.29
C PRO A 87 11.32 -0.61 9.46
N GLY A 88 11.70 -0.43 10.73
CA GLY A 88 13.04 0.02 11.11
C GLY A 88 13.22 1.54 11.05
N GLY A 89 14.41 1.98 11.46
CA GLY A 89 14.78 3.40 11.51
C GLY A 89 15.34 3.93 10.19
N PRO A 90 15.64 5.25 10.11
CA PRO A 90 16.31 5.87 8.96
C PRO A 90 17.60 5.17 8.54
N ASP A 91 18.36 4.63 9.50
CA ASP A 91 19.63 3.92 9.29
C ASP A 91 19.47 2.43 8.95
N THR A 92 18.25 1.89 8.97
CA THR A 92 18.03 0.49 8.62
C THR A 92 18.24 0.30 7.12
N ALA A 93 19.29 -0.45 6.76
CA ALA A 93 19.56 -0.79 5.37
C ALA A 93 18.36 -1.50 4.73
N PRO A 94 17.97 -1.17 3.48
CA PRO A 94 16.87 -1.81 2.76
C PRO A 94 16.91 -3.35 2.81
N GLN A 95 18.10 -3.95 2.65
CA GLN A 95 18.33 -5.39 2.66
C GLN A 95 17.95 -6.05 3.99
N ARG A 96 17.95 -5.30 5.09
CA ARG A 96 17.57 -5.83 6.41
C ARG A 96 16.07 -5.76 6.67
N ARG A 97 15.32 -4.94 5.91
CA ARG A 97 13.92 -4.64 6.22
C ARG A 97 12.99 -5.83 6.09
N LEU A 98 13.24 -6.77 5.17
CA LEU A 98 12.40 -7.97 5.03
C LEU A 98 12.47 -8.87 6.27
N ALA A 99 13.69 -9.19 6.72
CA ALA A 99 13.89 -9.98 7.93
C ALA A 99 13.33 -9.26 9.18
N LEU A 100 13.56 -7.95 9.28
CA LEU A 100 13.00 -7.14 10.37
C LEU A 100 11.46 -7.14 10.37
N ALA A 101 10.84 -7.00 9.20
CA ALA A 101 9.39 -7.05 9.07
C ALA A 101 8.82 -8.39 9.58
N ALA A 102 9.45 -9.51 9.20
CA ALA A 102 9.05 -10.84 9.67
C ALA A 102 9.20 -10.99 11.19
N GLU A 103 10.30 -10.49 11.77
CA GLU A 103 10.52 -10.48 13.23
C GLU A 103 9.43 -9.67 13.96
N LEU A 104 9.08 -8.49 13.44
CA LEU A 104 8.04 -7.65 14.02
C LEU A 104 6.66 -8.31 13.93
N LEU A 105 6.34 -8.92 12.79
CA LEU A 105 5.09 -9.67 12.61
C LEU A 105 4.99 -10.89 13.55
N ALA A 106 6.10 -11.60 13.79
CA ALA A 106 6.15 -12.67 14.77
C ALA A 106 5.89 -12.18 16.21
N ARG A 107 6.41 -11.00 16.59
CA ARG A 107 6.10 -10.36 17.88
C ARG A 107 4.62 -10.03 18.02
N LEU A 108 3.98 -9.61 16.93
CA LEU A 108 2.54 -9.36 16.84
C LEU A 108 1.71 -10.65 16.74
N LYS A 109 2.31 -11.85 16.88
CA LYS A 109 1.65 -13.16 16.77
C LYS A 109 1.09 -13.48 15.39
N HIS A 110 1.68 -12.89 14.35
CA HIS A 110 1.40 -13.18 12.94
C HIS A 110 2.68 -13.60 12.20
N PRO A 111 3.33 -14.71 12.61
CA PRO A 111 4.57 -15.14 11.97
C PRO A 111 4.35 -15.41 10.47
N VAL A 112 5.35 -15.08 9.67
CA VAL A 112 5.38 -15.40 8.24
C VAL A 112 5.92 -16.82 8.09
N ASP A 113 5.29 -17.62 7.23
CA ASP A 113 5.82 -18.94 6.87
C ASP A 113 7.27 -18.84 6.34
N GLN A 114 8.13 -19.75 6.79
CA GLN A 114 9.57 -19.67 6.51
C GLN A 114 9.89 -19.89 5.03
N GLN A 115 9.16 -20.79 4.35
CA GLN A 115 9.33 -21.04 2.93
C GLN A 115 8.87 -19.83 2.11
N ALA A 116 7.75 -19.22 2.48
CA ALA A 116 7.27 -17.99 1.88
C ALA A 116 8.24 -16.82 2.12
N LEU A 117 8.84 -16.70 3.31
CA LEU A 117 9.84 -15.67 3.60
C LEU A 117 11.11 -15.86 2.76
N GLN A 118 11.58 -17.10 2.59
CA GLN A 118 12.70 -17.42 1.71
C GLN A 118 12.40 -17.04 0.25
N ALA A 119 11.19 -17.35 -0.22
CA ALA A 119 10.72 -16.95 -1.55
C ALA A 119 10.79 -15.42 -1.74
N LEU A 120 10.29 -14.67 -0.75
CA LEU A 120 10.33 -13.21 -0.76
C LEU A 120 11.76 -12.67 -0.72
N GLY A 121 12.66 -13.34 0.00
CA GLY A 121 14.07 -13.00 0.07
C GLY A 121 14.80 -13.18 -1.27
N HIS A 122 14.46 -14.22 -2.02
CA HIS A 122 15.06 -14.42 -3.35
C HIS A 122 14.73 -13.29 -4.34
N PHE A 123 13.55 -12.66 -4.24
CA PHE A 123 13.24 -11.47 -5.06
C PHE A 123 14.17 -10.27 -4.76
N GLN A 124 14.79 -10.24 -3.58
CA GLN A 124 15.69 -9.16 -3.16
C GLN A 124 17.16 -9.42 -3.50
N GLU A 125 17.50 -10.61 -3.96
CA GLU A 125 18.89 -10.97 -4.27
C GLU A 125 19.41 -10.25 -5.52
N ASN A 126 20.74 -10.15 -5.61
CA ASN A 126 21.46 -9.76 -6.83
C ASN A 126 21.16 -8.35 -7.39
N GLY A 127 20.76 -7.39 -6.55
CA GLY A 127 20.61 -6.01 -6.98
C GLY A 127 20.49 -5.02 -5.83
N PRO A 128 20.64 -3.71 -6.10
CA PRO A 128 20.33 -2.68 -5.13
C PRO A 128 18.83 -2.68 -4.85
N LEU A 129 18.47 -2.43 -3.58
CA LEU A 129 17.10 -2.22 -3.13
C LEU A 129 16.94 -0.76 -2.75
N ARG A 130 15.81 -0.15 -3.11
CA ARG A 130 15.48 1.22 -2.72
C ARG A 130 14.86 1.26 -1.31
N TYR A 131 13.96 0.33 -1.03
CA TYR A 131 13.17 0.31 0.21
C TYR A 131 13.21 -1.05 0.91
N GLY A 132 13.35 -2.16 0.19
CA GLY A 132 13.44 -3.49 0.76
C GLY A 132 12.06 -4.06 1.09
N ALA A 133 11.46 -3.69 2.21
CA ALA A 133 10.16 -4.26 2.61
C ALA A 133 9.28 -3.26 3.34
N TRP A 134 7.96 -3.50 3.27
CA TRP A 134 6.94 -2.77 4.03
C TRP A 134 5.92 -3.74 4.65
N VAL A 135 5.21 -3.28 5.67
CA VAL A 135 4.12 -4.04 6.31
C VAL A 135 2.80 -3.29 6.15
N GLY A 136 1.87 -3.87 5.39
CA GLY A 136 0.48 -3.44 5.33
C GLY A 136 -0.33 -4.03 6.48
N VAL A 137 -1.20 -3.23 7.07
CA VAL A 137 -2.13 -3.61 8.14
C VAL A 137 -3.54 -3.21 7.74
N ARG A 138 -4.52 -4.06 8.03
CA ARG A 138 -5.95 -3.79 7.85
C ARG A 138 -6.69 -4.17 9.11
N HIS A 139 -7.54 -3.28 9.59
CA HIS A 139 -8.40 -3.52 10.73
C HIS A 139 -9.87 -3.49 10.32
N ARG A 140 -10.56 -4.61 10.52
CA ARG A 140 -11.98 -4.76 10.21
C ARG A 140 -12.71 -5.22 11.47
N GLY A 141 -13.35 -4.26 12.15
CA GLY A 141 -13.90 -4.50 13.48
C GLY A 141 -12.79 -4.96 14.44
N ALA A 142 -12.96 -6.13 15.05
CA ALA A 142 -11.95 -6.73 15.93
C ALA A 142 -10.84 -7.50 15.18
N ALA A 143 -11.03 -7.81 13.89
CA ALA A 143 -10.06 -8.58 13.12
C ALA A 143 -8.94 -7.67 12.59
N THR A 144 -7.70 -8.16 12.67
CA THR A 144 -6.53 -7.51 12.05
C THR A 144 -5.86 -8.48 11.10
N SER A 145 -5.54 -8.03 9.89
CA SER A 145 -4.75 -8.80 8.93
C SER A 145 -3.51 -8.02 8.49
N PHE A 146 -2.48 -8.78 8.11
CA PHE A 146 -1.18 -8.26 7.74
C PHE A 146 -0.80 -8.69 6.33
N LYS A 147 -0.12 -7.80 5.63
CA LYS A 147 0.51 -8.06 4.34
C LYS A 147 1.97 -7.66 4.40
N LEU A 148 2.87 -8.56 4.03
CA LEU A 148 4.30 -8.30 3.88
C LEU A 148 4.59 -7.97 2.42
N TYR A 149 5.11 -6.77 2.17
CA TYR A 149 5.55 -6.32 0.86
C TYR A 149 7.06 -6.48 0.74
N SER A 150 7.55 -7.13 -0.32
CA SER A 150 8.96 -7.29 -0.67
C SER A 150 9.26 -6.61 -2.00
N GLU A 151 10.23 -5.69 -2.01
CA GLU A 151 10.81 -5.11 -3.22
C GLU A 151 11.42 -6.21 -4.08
N VAL A 152 11.24 -6.11 -5.39
CA VAL A 152 11.91 -6.97 -6.36
C VAL A 152 13.12 -6.22 -6.90
N SER A 153 14.30 -6.80 -6.74
CA SER A 153 15.53 -6.28 -7.34
C SER A 153 15.40 -6.28 -8.86
N SER A 154 16.14 -5.42 -9.56
CA SER A 154 16.04 -5.28 -11.02
C SER A 154 16.46 -6.53 -11.83
N SER A 155 16.82 -7.64 -11.19
CA SER A 155 17.23 -8.89 -11.84
C SER A 155 16.04 -9.63 -12.44
N ARG A 156 15.95 -9.66 -13.78
CA ARG A 156 14.88 -10.34 -14.53
C ARG A 156 14.91 -11.87 -14.42
N ARG A 157 16.02 -12.48 -14.01
CA ARG A 157 16.24 -13.94 -14.10
C ARG A 157 15.40 -14.78 -13.14
N PHE A 158 14.81 -14.19 -12.10
CA PHE A 158 14.16 -14.97 -11.05
C PHE A 158 12.71 -15.37 -11.36
N LEU A 159 12.00 -14.61 -12.20
CA LEU A 159 10.57 -14.82 -12.47
C LEU A 159 10.24 -16.11 -13.23
N GLU A 160 11.24 -16.74 -13.84
CA GLU A 160 11.09 -17.96 -14.61
C GLU A 160 11.03 -19.22 -13.72
N ASN A 161 11.54 -19.14 -12.48
CA ASN A 161 11.80 -20.32 -11.65
C ASN A 161 10.98 -20.42 -10.36
N TYR A 162 10.29 -19.35 -9.93
CA TYR A 162 9.55 -19.35 -8.68
C TYR A 162 8.13 -18.81 -8.89
N LEU A 163 7.22 -19.73 -9.18
CA LEU A 163 5.80 -19.43 -9.13
C LEU A 163 5.05 -20.46 -8.29
N PRO A 164 4.13 -20.00 -7.42
CA PRO A 164 3.16 -20.90 -6.83
C PRO A 164 2.28 -21.51 -7.95
N PRO A 165 1.73 -22.72 -7.73
CA PRO A 165 0.75 -23.32 -8.64
C PRO A 165 -0.36 -22.32 -8.99
N GLY A 166 -0.66 -22.15 -10.28
CA GLY A 166 -1.65 -21.18 -10.79
C GLY A 166 -1.07 -19.83 -11.23
N GLY A 167 0.23 -19.59 -11.02
CA GLY A 167 0.93 -18.39 -11.51
C GLY A 167 1.60 -18.56 -12.88
N GLU A 168 1.64 -19.76 -13.46
CA GLU A 168 2.51 -20.11 -14.60
C GLU A 168 2.23 -19.29 -15.87
N GLY A 169 0.99 -18.83 -16.06
CA GLY A 169 0.61 -17.99 -17.22
C GLY A 169 1.01 -16.52 -17.08
N ILE A 170 1.26 -16.04 -15.86
CA ILE A 170 1.36 -14.60 -15.56
C ILE A 170 2.77 -14.07 -15.76
N THR A 171 3.82 -14.84 -15.44
CA THR A 171 5.22 -14.41 -15.68
C THR A 171 5.77 -14.84 -17.03
N ARG A 172 5.18 -15.85 -17.68
CA ARG A 172 5.54 -16.25 -19.04
C ARG A 172 5.04 -15.27 -20.11
N TRP A 173 4.19 -14.32 -19.73
CA TRP A 173 3.69 -13.32 -20.66
C TRP A 173 4.81 -12.30 -20.96
N PRO A 174 5.25 -12.16 -22.22
CA PRO A 174 6.33 -11.25 -22.58
C PRO A 174 5.80 -9.82 -22.61
N LEU A 175 5.56 -9.22 -21.44
CA LEU A 175 5.47 -7.78 -21.32
C LEU A 175 6.90 -7.25 -21.30
N THR A 176 7.54 -7.20 -22.47
CA THR A 176 8.89 -6.63 -22.62
C THR A 176 9.01 -5.22 -22.05
N SER A 177 7.88 -4.51 -21.92
CA SER A 177 7.72 -3.16 -21.38
C SER A 177 7.31 -3.10 -19.90
N CYS A 178 7.08 -4.23 -19.21
CA CYS A 178 6.71 -4.25 -17.80
C CYS A 178 7.83 -4.86 -16.94
N ARG A 179 7.88 -4.43 -15.67
CA ARG A 179 8.85 -4.91 -14.68
C ARG A 179 8.13 -5.20 -13.39
N LEU A 180 8.27 -6.42 -12.86
CA LEU A 180 7.84 -6.70 -11.49
C LEU A 180 8.68 -5.86 -10.52
N ASP A 181 8.02 -5.11 -9.65
CA ASP A 181 8.66 -4.15 -8.75
C ASP A 181 8.44 -4.49 -7.27
N LEU A 182 7.31 -5.13 -6.95
CA LEU A 182 6.93 -5.47 -5.58
C LEU A 182 6.09 -6.75 -5.57
N VAL A 183 6.27 -7.59 -4.55
CA VAL A 183 5.41 -8.74 -4.24
C VAL A 183 4.82 -8.55 -2.85
N GLY A 184 3.50 -8.65 -2.72
CA GLY A 184 2.79 -8.64 -1.44
C GLY A 184 2.35 -10.05 -1.05
N LEU A 185 2.56 -10.44 0.21
CA LEU A 185 2.11 -11.69 0.80
C LEU A 185 1.18 -11.42 1.98
N GLU A 186 -0.05 -11.91 1.95
CA GLU A 186 -0.96 -11.85 3.09
C GLU A 186 -0.68 -13.02 4.07
N THR A 187 -0.26 -12.70 5.29
CA THR A 187 0.38 -13.68 6.19
C THR A 187 -0.58 -14.75 6.74
N GLY A 188 -1.89 -14.48 6.72
CA GLY A 188 -2.91 -15.44 7.17
C GLY A 188 -3.48 -16.34 6.08
N THR A 189 -3.42 -15.92 4.82
CA THR A 189 -4.04 -16.64 3.69
C THR A 189 -3.02 -17.21 2.71
N GLY A 190 -1.76 -16.77 2.79
CA GLY A 190 -0.74 -17.08 1.79
C GLY A 190 -0.98 -16.39 0.44
N ARG A 191 -1.99 -15.52 0.34
CA ARG A 191 -2.35 -14.86 -0.91
C ARG A 191 -1.22 -13.94 -1.37
N LEU A 192 -0.86 -14.07 -2.64
CA LEU A 192 0.17 -13.27 -3.28
C LEU A 192 -0.44 -12.18 -4.16
N GLU A 193 0.28 -11.06 -4.22
CA GLU A 193 -0.03 -9.95 -5.09
C GLU A 193 1.25 -9.46 -5.80
N PHE A 194 1.21 -9.38 -7.12
CA PHE A 194 2.36 -9.04 -7.94
C PHE A 194 2.16 -7.66 -8.54
N TYR A 195 3.05 -6.71 -8.25
CA TYR A 195 2.96 -5.33 -8.70
C TYR A 195 3.98 -5.06 -9.81
N TYR A 196 3.50 -4.64 -10.96
CA TYR A 196 4.29 -4.34 -12.14
C TYR A 196 4.33 -2.84 -12.39
N LYS A 197 5.50 -2.32 -12.76
CA LYS A 197 5.68 -1.01 -13.36
C LYS A 197 5.71 -1.12 -14.88
N THR A 198 5.21 -0.09 -15.55
CA THR A 198 5.20 0.02 -17.01
C THR A 198 5.54 1.44 -17.45
N ALA A 199 6.12 1.58 -18.65
CA ALA A 199 6.41 2.88 -19.26
C ALA A 199 5.16 3.61 -19.79
N GLY A 200 3.98 3.03 -19.58
CA GLY A 200 2.68 3.54 -19.99
C GLY A 200 1.90 2.48 -20.74
N LEU A 201 0.62 2.33 -20.40
CA LEU A 201 -0.31 1.45 -21.08
C LEU A 201 -1.22 2.27 -21.99
N SER A 202 -1.40 1.75 -23.21
CA SER A 202 -2.55 2.11 -24.04
C SER A 202 -3.78 1.32 -23.56
N PRO A 203 -5.00 1.72 -23.95
CA PRO A 203 -6.20 0.89 -23.73
C PRO A 203 -6.06 -0.54 -24.24
N ARG A 204 -5.43 -0.73 -25.40
CA ARG A 204 -5.10 -2.07 -25.90
C ARG A 204 -4.12 -2.78 -24.96
N GLY A 205 -3.05 -2.11 -24.52
CA GLY A 205 -2.10 -2.67 -23.57
C GLY A 205 -2.77 -3.07 -22.25
N LEU A 206 -3.73 -2.29 -21.76
CA LEU A 206 -4.52 -2.62 -20.58
C LEU A 206 -5.31 -3.92 -20.78
N LYS A 207 -5.97 -4.08 -21.94
CA LYS A 207 -6.65 -5.33 -22.30
C LYS A 207 -5.70 -6.52 -22.35
N GLU A 208 -4.50 -6.35 -22.91
CA GLU A 208 -3.48 -7.41 -22.96
C GLU A 208 -3.04 -7.86 -21.56
N VAL A 209 -2.88 -6.94 -20.60
CA VAL A 209 -2.49 -7.30 -19.23
C VAL A 209 -3.65 -7.84 -18.39
N MET A 210 -4.90 -7.57 -18.75
CA MET A 210 -6.07 -8.15 -18.07
C MET A 210 -6.40 -9.57 -18.57
N ARG A 211 -6.03 -9.91 -19.81
CA ARG A 211 -6.33 -11.22 -20.43
C ARG A 211 -5.83 -12.43 -19.65
N PRO A 212 -4.61 -12.46 -19.08
CA PRO A 212 -4.15 -13.62 -18.30
C PRO A 212 -5.05 -13.94 -17.09
N LEU A 213 -5.86 -12.99 -16.64
CA LEU A 213 -6.83 -13.16 -15.56
C LEU A 213 -8.26 -13.46 -16.06
N GLY A 214 -8.48 -13.57 -17.38
CA GLY A 214 -9.80 -13.68 -17.98
C GLY A 214 -10.65 -12.41 -17.83
N LEU A 215 -10.01 -11.25 -17.60
CA LEU A 215 -10.69 -9.98 -17.31
C LEU A 215 -10.71 -9.02 -18.51
N GLU A 216 -10.34 -9.48 -19.71
CA GLU A 216 -10.28 -8.62 -20.90
C GLU A 216 -11.62 -7.99 -21.28
N SER A 217 -12.74 -8.63 -20.92
CA SER A 217 -14.10 -8.10 -21.12
C SER A 217 -14.42 -6.92 -20.20
N GLN A 218 -13.68 -6.77 -19.10
CA GLN A 218 -13.86 -5.70 -18.11
C GLN A 218 -13.00 -4.46 -18.43
N THR A 219 -12.20 -4.49 -19.50
CA THR A 219 -11.30 -3.39 -19.86
C THR A 219 -12.07 -2.08 -20.06
N ASP A 220 -13.21 -2.11 -20.75
CA ASP A 220 -13.99 -0.90 -21.06
C ASP A 220 -14.61 -0.30 -19.80
N VAL A 221 -15.05 -1.15 -18.86
CA VAL A 221 -15.55 -0.72 -17.55
C VAL A 221 -14.46 0.01 -16.77
N LEU A 222 -13.24 -0.54 -16.77
CA LEU A 222 -12.10 0.05 -16.10
C LEU A 222 -11.68 1.39 -16.75
N ILE A 223 -11.70 1.47 -18.08
CA ILE A 223 -11.42 2.71 -18.82
C ILE A 223 -12.45 3.78 -18.49
N HIS A 224 -13.75 3.46 -18.50
CA HIS A 224 -14.78 4.43 -18.14
C HIS A 224 -14.62 4.95 -16.72
N ALA A 225 -14.22 4.11 -15.76
CA ALA A 225 -13.93 4.57 -14.40
C ALA A 225 -12.70 5.52 -14.35
N ILE A 226 -11.65 5.23 -15.12
CA ILE A 226 -10.50 6.13 -15.28
C ILE A 226 -10.95 7.47 -15.86
N GLU A 227 -11.77 7.46 -16.90
CA GLU A 227 -12.27 8.67 -17.56
C GLU A 227 -13.17 9.50 -16.62
N ALA A 228 -14.02 8.86 -15.82
CA ALA A 228 -14.86 9.53 -14.83
C ALA A 228 -14.02 10.25 -13.75
N LEU A 229 -12.96 9.60 -13.27
CA LEU A 229 -12.05 10.20 -12.28
C LEU A 229 -11.18 11.32 -12.87
N HIS A 230 -10.63 11.09 -14.06
CA HIS A 230 -9.73 12.01 -14.76
C HIS A 230 -10.49 13.22 -15.34
N GLY A 231 -11.75 13.02 -15.74
CA GLY A 231 -12.57 14.03 -16.43
C GLY A 231 -12.17 14.26 -17.89
N ARG A 232 -11.44 13.31 -18.50
CA ARG A 232 -10.99 13.37 -19.90
C ARG A 232 -11.03 11.97 -20.53
N PRO A 233 -11.31 11.88 -21.84
CA PRO A 233 -11.25 10.62 -22.56
C PRO A 233 -9.85 9.98 -22.54
N ALA A 234 -9.79 8.65 -22.41
CA ALA A 234 -8.57 7.84 -22.29
C ALA A 234 -8.37 6.86 -23.47
N TYR A 235 -9.22 6.95 -24.51
CA TYR A 235 -9.23 6.04 -25.67
C TYR A 235 -7.92 5.95 -26.48
N LYS A 236 -7.06 7.00 -26.44
CA LYS A 236 -5.72 6.95 -27.08
C LYS A 236 -4.61 6.62 -26.09
N ARG A 237 -4.74 7.06 -24.84
CA ARG A 237 -3.69 6.98 -23.82
C ARG A 237 -4.30 7.07 -22.43
N LEU A 238 -3.89 6.16 -21.54
CA LEU A 238 -4.24 6.22 -20.13
C LEU A 238 -3.48 7.36 -19.43
N PRO A 239 -4.04 7.96 -18.37
CA PRO A 239 -3.41 9.08 -17.67
C PRO A 239 -2.08 8.68 -17.01
N GLY A 240 -1.20 9.67 -16.89
CA GLY A 240 0.12 9.51 -16.27
C GLY A 240 1.18 8.86 -17.15
N ASN A 241 2.43 9.14 -16.81
CA ASN A 241 3.61 8.52 -17.43
C ASN A 241 4.21 7.42 -16.54
N ARG A 242 3.73 7.31 -15.30
CA ARG A 242 4.21 6.35 -14.30
C ARG A 242 3.04 5.48 -13.88
N GLN A 243 2.77 4.49 -14.72
CA GLN A 243 1.67 3.57 -14.52
C GLN A 243 2.22 2.23 -14.03
N GLY A 244 1.34 1.44 -13.45
CA GLY A 244 1.57 0.08 -13.07
C GLY A 244 0.26 -0.68 -13.02
N PHE A 245 0.37 -1.94 -12.62
CA PHE A 245 -0.79 -2.73 -12.28
C PHE A 245 -0.41 -3.77 -11.24
N SER A 246 -1.40 -4.33 -10.55
CA SER A 246 -1.21 -5.50 -9.72
C SER A 246 -2.13 -6.64 -10.12
N TYR A 247 -1.62 -7.86 -9.95
CA TYR A 247 -2.43 -9.08 -9.97
C TYR A 247 -2.52 -9.63 -8.56
N CYS A 248 -3.73 -9.73 -8.02
CA CYS A 248 -3.97 -10.43 -6.77
C CYS A 248 -4.47 -11.84 -7.10
N LEU A 249 -3.66 -12.84 -6.75
CA LEU A 249 -3.95 -14.25 -7.02
C LEU A 249 -4.33 -14.92 -5.71
N PRO A 250 -5.63 -15.07 -5.43
CA PRO A 250 -6.04 -15.72 -4.20
C PRO A 250 -5.74 -17.23 -4.27
N ALA A 251 -5.50 -17.85 -3.12
CA ALA A 251 -5.38 -19.31 -3.03
C ALA A 251 -6.68 -20.03 -3.45
N SER A 252 -7.82 -19.35 -3.29
CA SER A 252 -9.13 -19.77 -3.78
C SER A 252 -9.97 -18.54 -4.18
N GLY A 253 -10.76 -18.65 -5.24
CA GLY A 253 -11.59 -17.57 -5.76
C GLY A 253 -11.04 -16.90 -7.02
N LYS A 254 -11.65 -15.78 -7.40
CA LYS A 254 -11.38 -15.10 -8.67
C LYS A 254 -10.23 -14.10 -8.52
N PRO A 255 -9.33 -13.99 -9.51
CA PRO A 255 -8.25 -13.02 -9.47
C PRO A 255 -8.79 -11.59 -9.51
N LEU A 256 -8.00 -10.65 -8.97
CA LEU A 256 -8.27 -9.22 -9.09
C LEU A 256 -7.16 -8.54 -9.86
N PHE A 257 -7.55 -7.61 -10.72
CA PHE A 257 -6.64 -6.71 -11.41
C PHE A 257 -6.74 -5.32 -10.79
N THR A 258 -5.62 -4.66 -10.51
CA THR A 258 -5.63 -3.24 -10.14
C THR A 258 -4.79 -2.45 -11.12
N PHE A 259 -5.37 -1.43 -11.75
CA PHE A 259 -4.59 -0.41 -12.46
C PHE A 259 -4.08 0.62 -11.45
N CYS A 260 -2.77 0.88 -11.47
CA CYS A 260 -2.10 1.74 -10.49
C CYS A 260 -1.45 2.94 -11.18
N LEU A 261 -1.60 4.13 -10.58
CA LEU A 261 -0.93 5.35 -11.02
C LEU A 261 -0.76 6.32 -9.85
N PHE A 262 0.06 7.35 -10.01
CA PHE A 262 0.16 8.38 -8.98
C PHE A 262 -1.06 9.30 -9.02
N ALA A 263 -1.59 9.67 -7.85
CA ALA A 263 -2.74 10.57 -7.79
C ALA A 263 -2.46 11.93 -8.47
N ALA A 264 -1.22 12.43 -8.37
CA ALA A 264 -0.78 13.63 -9.08
C ALA A 264 -0.87 13.55 -10.61
N ASP A 265 -0.93 12.35 -11.18
CA ASP A 265 -1.11 12.14 -12.62
C ASP A 265 -2.59 12.22 -13.05
N LEU A 266 -3.53 12.17 -12.09
CA LEU A 266 -4.99 12.28 -12.30
C LEU A 266 -5.54 13.64 -11.87
N PHE A 267 -4.93 14.25 -10.86
CA PHE A 267 -5.50 15.38 -10.12
C PHE A 267 -4.45 16.46 -9.91
N SER A 268 -4.88 17.72 -9.86
CA SER A 268 -3.95 18.86 -9.75
C SER A 268 -3.49 19.17 -8.32
N SER A 269 -4.22 18.72 -7.29
CA SER A 269 -3.95 19.02 -5.88
C SER A 269 -4.68 18.05 -4.95
N ASP A 270 -4.27 17.97 -3.68
CA ASP A 270 -4.98 17.16 -2.68
C ASP A 270 -6.42 17.66 -2.43
N ALA A 271 -6.64 18.97 -2.44
CA ALA A 271 -7.96 19.56 -2.36
C ALA A 271 -8.89 19.09 -3.50
N GLU A 272 -8.36 19.01 -4.73
CA GLU A 272 -9.11 18.47 -5.86
C GLU A 272 -9.39 16.98 -5.72
N ILE A 273 -8.40 16.19 -5.28
CA ILE A 273 -8.56 14.75 -5.01
C ILE A 273 -9.70 14.54 -4.03
N ARG A 274 -9.63 15.20 -2.87
CA ARG A 274 -10.65 15.10 -1.83
C ARG A 274 -12.02 15.44 -2.39
N ARG A 275 -12.15 16.61 -3.04
CA ARG A 275 -13.43 17.06 -3.61
C ARG A 275 -14.01 16.05 -4.60
N ARG A 276 -13.21 15.53 -5.53
CA ARG A 276 -13.66 14.58 -6.55
C ARG A 276 -14.03 13.22 -5.96
N LEU A 277 -13.22 12.68 -5.04
CA LEU A 277 -13.51 11.40 -4.39
C LEU A 277 -14.76 11.46 -3.51
N LEU A 278 -14.96 12.55 -2.76
CA LEU A 278 -16.19 12.74 -1.98
C LEU A 278 -17.42 12.92 -2.87
N ALA A 279 -17.29 13.64 -3.99
CA ALA A 279 -18.38 13.79 -4.95
C ALA A 279 -18.75 12.43 -5.59
N LEU A 280 -17.77 11.68 -6.05
CA LEU A 280 -17.97 10.36 -6.63
C LEU A 280 -18.52 9.37 -5.58
N GLY A 281 -18.04 9.45 -4.33
CA GLY A 281 -18.56 8.64 -3.24
C GLY A 281 -20.04 8.91 -2.96
N ARG A 282 -20.50 10.16 -3.04
CA ARG A 282 -21.94 10.47 -2.94
C ARG A 282 -22.74 9.92 -4.11
N GLU A 283 -22.22 10.06 -5.34
CA GLU A 283 -22.86 9.54 -6.56
C GLU A 283 -22.97 8.00 -6.53
N LYS A 284 -21.94 7.33 -6.03
CA LYS A 284 -21.82 5.86 -6.00
C LYS A 284 -22.21 5.23 -4.67
N HIS A 285 -22.71 6.02 -3.73
CA HIS A 285 -23.09 5.58 -2.38
C HIS A 285 -21.96 4.85 -1.61
N TRP A 286 -20.72 5.31 -1.77
CA TRP A 286 -19.58 4.81 -1.01
C TRP A 286 -19.55 5.39 0.40
N ASP A 287 -19.10 4.58 1.36
CA ASP A 287 -18.74 5.11 2.68
C ASP A 287 -17.43 5.90 2.59
N THR A 288 -17.57 7.22 2.71
CA THR A 288 -16.45 8.18 2.66
C THR A 288 -16.21 8.87 3.98
N GLY A 289 -16.93 8.53 5.06
CA GLY A 289 -16.90 9.29 6.31
C GLY A 289 -15.50 9.36 6.94
N PHE A 290 -14.80 8.22 6.97
CA PHE A 290 -13.43 8.17 7.46
C PHE A 290 -12.46 8.96 6.57
N TYR A 291 -12.56 8.81 5.25
CA TYR A 291 -11.72 9.56 4.30
C TYR A 291 -11.94 11.06 4.39
N ASP A 292 -13.19 11.50 4.49
CA ASP A 292 -13.56 12.90 4.65
C ASP A 292 -12.89 13.48 5.90
N SER A 293 -13.06 12.80 7.04
CA SER A 293 -12.56 13.24 8.34
C SER A 293 -11.02 13.34 8.38
N ILE A 294 -10.31 12.32 7.89
CA ILE A 294 -8.84 12.31 7.93
C ILE A 294 -8.21 13.30 6.94
N THR A 295 -8.88 13.57 5.80
CA THR A 295 -8.37 14.46 4.75
C THR A 295 -8.91 15.89 4.85
N ALA A 296 -9.77 16.21 5.81
CA ALA A 296 -10.27 17.57 6.04
C ALA A 296 -9.18 18.66 6.15
N PRO A 297 -7.96 18.40 6.68
CA PRO A 297 -6.86 19.38 6.64
C PRO A 297 -6.39 19.72 5.21
N LEU A 298 -6.57 18.81 4.24
CA LEU A 298 -6.12 18.97 2.86
C LEU A 298 -7.05 19.83 2.01
N GLU A 299 -8.22 20.22 2.51
CA GLU A 299 -9.17 21.07 1.77
C GLU A 299 -8.57 22.41 1.33
N HIS A 300 -7.63 22.94 2.12
CA HIS A 300 -6.95 24.21 1.86
C HIS A 300 -5.47 23.99 1.49
N SER A 301 -5.09 22.77 1.09
CA SER A 301 -3.73 22.49 0.64
C SER A 301 -3.41 23.30 -0.62
N GLY A 302 -2.15 23.71 -0.79
CA GLY A 302 -1.68 24.30 -2.04
C GLY A 302 -1.71 23.33 -3.22
N HIS A 303 -1.08 23.72 -4.33
CA HIS A 303 -1.06 22.94 -5.59
C HIS A 303 -0.19 21.67 -5.56
N ARG A 304 0.25 21.21 -4.38
CA ARG A 304 1.07 20.00 -4.26
C ARG A 304 0.23 18.84 -3.78
N THR A 305 0.45 17.69 -4.38
CA THR A 305 -0.24 16.44 -4.04
C THR A 305 0.61 15.63 -3.07
N THR A 306 0.08 15.34 -1.89
CA THR A 306 0.66 14.40 -0.93
C THR A 306 0.04 13.00 -1.08
N HIS A 307 -1.15 12.87 -1.67
CA HIS A 307 -1.67 11.57 -2.06
C HIS A 307 -0.68 10.85 -3.00
N GLY A 308 -0.38 9.61 -2.64
CA GLY A 308 0.58 8.74 -3.30
C GLY A 308 -0.09 7.93 -4.42
N MET A 309 -0.04 6.61 -4.29
CA MET A 309 -0.59 5.69 -5.28
C MET A 309 -2.12 5.73 -5.26
N PHE A 310 -2.72 5.85 -6.44
CA PHE A 310 -4.13 5.65 -6.72
C PHE A 310 -4.30 4.32 -7.47
N GLY A 311 -5.26 3.51 -7.05
CA GLY A 311 -5.54 2.20 -7.62
C GLY A 311 -7.01 2.06 -8.01
N ILE A 312 -7.28 1.49 -9.17
CA ILE A 312 -8.64 1.11 -9.59
C ILE A 312 -8.64 -0.41 -9.78
N THR A 313 -9.36 -1.11 -8.91
CA THR A 313 -9.42 -2.56 -8.84
C THR A 313 -10.67 -3.08 -9.53
N GLN A 314 -10.50 -4.07 -10.42
CA GLN A 314 -11.56 -4.73 -11.16
C GLN A 314 -11.48 -6.25 -10.92
N GLY A 315 -12.63 -6.85 -10.61
CA GLY A 315 -12.83 -8.31 -10.60
C GLY A 315 -13.61 -8.77 -11.83
N GLU A 316 -14.07 -10.02 -11.84
CA GLU A 316 -14.84 -10.59 -12.97
C GLU A 316 -16.18 -9.89 -13.21
N SER A 317 -16.76 -9.32 -12.16
CA SER A 317 -18.04 -8.61 -12.21
C SER A 317 -18.09 -7.51 -11.16
N GLY A 318 -19.00 -6.55 -11.36
CA GLY A 318 -19.27 -5.47 -10.41
C GLY A 318 -18.55 -4.18 -10.77
N GLU A 319 -18.84 -3.14 -9.99
CA GLU A 319 -18.21 -1.83 -10.17
C GLU A 319 -16.73 -1.86 -9.76
N PRO A 320 -15.86 -1.11 -10.46
CA PRO A 320 -14.47 -0.94 -10.05
C PRO A 320 -14.37 -0.30 -8.65
N ALA A 321 -13.48 -0.84 -7.82
CA ALA A 321 -13.15 -0.27 -6.52
C ALA A 321 -12.00 0.74 -6.67
N CYS A 322 -12.11 1.91 -6.02
CA CYS A 322 -11.04 2.90 -5.97
C CYS A 322 -10.26 2.76 -4.67
N ASN A 323 -8.95 2.98 -4.73
CA ASN A 323 -8.07 3.01 -3.58
C ASN A 323 -7.12 4.19 -3.70
N VAL A 324 -6.79 4.84 -2.57
CA VAL A 324 -5.76 5.88 -2.56
C VAL A 324 -4.93 5.80 -1.28
N GLY A 325 -3.61 5.93 -1.43
CA GLY A 325 -2.65 6.08 -0.33
C GLY A 325 -2.28 7.54 -0.10
N PHE A 326 -2.05 7.94 1.15
CA PHE A 326 -1.54 9.27 1.50
C PHE A 326 -0.83 9.22 2.86
N PRO A 327 0.18 10.09 3.10
CA PRO A 327 0.75 10.23 4.44
C PRO A 327 -0.30 10.85 5.39
N PRO A 328 -0.19 10.64 6.71
CA PRO A 328 -0.96 11.38 7.69
C PRO A 328 -0.91 12.90 7.44
N PRO A 329 -2.05 13.55 7.16
CA PRO A 329 -2.05 15.00 6.94
C PRO A 329 -1.61 15.72 8.22
N PRO A 330 -0.84 16.82 8.14
CA PRO A 330 -0.50 17.61 9.31
C PRO A 330 -1.77 18.13 10.01
N ASP A 331 -1.68 18.46 11.29
CA ASP A 331 -2.74 19.23 11.95
C ASP A 331 -2.86 20.60 11.28
N ARG A 332 -4.07 21.18 11.29
CA ARG A 332 -4.23 22.59 10.90
C ARG A 332 -3.42 23.40 11.93
N GLY A 333 -2.30 23.98 11.48
CA GLY A 333 -1.57 24.99 12.24
C GLY A 333 -2.36 26.27 12.38
#